data_AF-A0A534A224-F1
#
_entry.id   AF-A0A534A224-F1
#
_cell.length_a   1.000
_cell.length_b   1.000
_cell.length_c   1.000
_cell.angle_alpha   90.00
_cell.angle_beta   90.00
_cell.angle_gamma   90.00
#
_symmetry.space_group_name_H-M   'P 1'
#
loop_
_entity.id
_entity.type
_entity.pdbx_description
1 polymer ?
#
loop_
_entity_poly.entity_id
_entity_poly.type
_entity_poly.pdbx_seq_one_letter_code
_entity_poly.pdbx_strand_id
1 'polypeptide(L)'
;MSLGSIGCHDPKQYDAEVDSHVLTSPYRKYGKDKSIIVRVLSISRLNENTAAIRFEKQLRDKVANTQQVAYQEAIVKWHYQSVKATQIQLDRNPLGFTVTYYQVTPVNLNEENCHE
;
A
#
# COMPACT_ATOMS: atom_id res chain seq x y z
N MET A 1 -6.20 -16.34 7.55
CA MET A 1 -6.81 -15.00 7.73
C MET A 1 -6.44 -14.17 6.52
N SER A 2 -7.42 -13.84 5.67
CA SER A 2 -7.18 -13.13 4.40
C SER A 2 -6.81 -11.67 4.64
N LEU A 3 -5.63 -11.26 4.20
CA LEU A 3 -5.21 -9.86 4.15
C LEU A 3 -5.86 -9.27 2.90
N GLY A 4 -6.97 -8.55 3.09
CA GLY A 4 -7.75 -7.95 2.00
C GLY A 4 -6.88 -7.19 1.00
N SER A 5 -7.03 -7.54 -0.27
CA SER A 5 -6.47 -6.83 -1.40
C SER A 5 -7.10 -5.45 -1.48
N ILE A 6 -6.28 -4.41 -1.32
CA ILE A 6 -6.71 -3.03 -1.50
C ILE A 6 -6.70 -2.76 -3.00
N GLY A 7 -7.89 -2.72 -3.59
CA GLY A 7 -8.09 -2.34 -4.99
C GLY A 7 -8.53 -0.89 -5.06
N CYS A 8 -7.61 0.08 -5.03
CA CYS A 8 -7.98 1.49 -5.15
C CYS A 8 -8.26 1.81 -6.63
N HIS A 9 -9.55 1.84 -7.03
CA HIS A 9 -9.97 2.33 -8.34
C HIS A 9 -10.51 3.78 -8.29
N ASP A 10 -10.75 4.36 -7.10
CA ASP A 10 -11.27 5.72 -6.92
C ASP A 10 -10.80 6.26 -5.54
N PRO A 11 -10.26 7.49 -5.43
CA PRO A 11 -10.01 8.14 -4.13
C PRO A 11 -11.19 8.05 -3.15
N LYS A 12 -12.44 8.11 -3.66
CA LYS A 12 -13.64 7.93 -2.83
C LYS A 12 -13.77 6.55 -2.22
N GLN A 13 -13.32 5.52 -2.94
CA GLN A 13 -13.34 4.15 -2.43
C GLN A 13 -12.29 3.99 -1.32
N TYR A 14 -11.09 4.53 -1.51
CA TYR A 14 -10.07 4.54 -0.47
C TYR A 14 -10.54 5.30 0.77
N ASP A 15 -11.10 6.50 0.59
CA ASP A 15 -11.62 7.33 1.69
C ASP A 15 -12.73 6.60 2.47
N ALA A 16 -13.64 5.92 1.76
CA ALA A 16 -14.68 5.10 2.39
C ALA A 16 -14.11 3.90 3.15
N GLU A 17 -13.06 3.25 2.66
CA GLU A 17 -12.41 2.12 3.32
C GLU A 17 -11.62 2.53 4.58
N VAL A 18 -11.02 3.72 4.57
CA VAL A 18 -10.26 4.23 5.72
C VAL A 18 -11.11 5.00 6.73
N ASP A 19 -12.37 5.34 6.42
CA ASP A 19 -13.25 6.04 7.36
C ASP A 19 -13.33 5.32 8.72
N SER A 20 -13.12 6.06 9.80
CA SER A 20 -12.97 5.49 11.15
C SER A 20 -14.26 4.88 11.71
N HIS A 21 -15.42 5.12 11.10
CA HIS A 21 -16.68 4.47 11.48
C HIS A 21 -16.76 3.04 10.94
N VAL A 22 -16.03 2.72 9.87
CA VAL A 22 -16.02 1.38 9.26
C VAL A 22 -15.23 0.41 10.13
N LEU A 23 -15.80 -0.76 10.43
CA LEU A 23 -15.18 -1.78 11.29
C LEU A 23 -13.84 -2.30 10.76
N THR A 24 -13.71 -2.40 9.44
CA THR A 24 -12.49 -2.86 8.76
C THR A 24 -11.45 -1.75 8.57
N SER A 25 -11.76 -0.51 8.94
CA SER A 25 -10.83 0.62 8.80
C SER A 25 -9.53 0.37 9.57
N PRO A 26 -8.37 0.75 9.03
CA PRO A 26 -7.10 0.69 9.73
C PRO A 26 -7.13 1.38 11.10
N TYR A 27 -7.88 2.48 11.25
CA TYR A 27 -7.99 3.20 12.52
C TYR A 27 -8.63 2.35 13.63
N ARG A 28 -9.64 1.53 13.29
CA ARG A 28 -10.29 0.63 14.26
C ARG A 28 -9.52 -0.67 14.42
N LYS A 29 -9.02 -1.24 13.32
CA LYS A 29 -8.33 -2.54 13.31
C LYS A 29 -7.02 -2.51 14.08
N TYR A 30 -6.25 -1.44 13.96
CA TYR A 30 -4.92 -1.34 14.56
C TYR A 30 -4.91 -0.46 15.82
N GLY A 31 -5.79 0.55 15.88
CA GLY A 31 -5.87 1.47 17.02
C GLY A 31 -4.54 2.19 17.28
N LYS A 32 -4.34 2.64 18.52
CA LYS A 32 -3.13 3.38 18.95
C LYS A 32 -1.94 2.47 19.29
N ASP A 33 -2.21 1.21 19.57
CA ASP A 33 -1.24 0.27 20.16
C ASP A 33 -0.48 -0.54 19.09
N LYS A 34 -1.00 -0.57 17.86
CA LYS A 34 -0.35 -1.23 16.74
C LYS A 34 0.07 -0.23 15.68
N SER A 35 1.19 -0.50 15.02
CA SER A 35 1.65 0.28 13.87
C SER A 35 1.96 -0.61 12.68
N ILE A 36 1.73 -0.07 11.48
CA ILE A 36 2.14 -0.67 10.23
C ILE A 36 3.36 0.09 9.71
N ILE A 37 4.44 -0.63 9.43
CA ILE A 37 5.63 -0.09 8.78
C ILE A 37 5.74 -0.76 7.41
N VAL A 38 5.87 0.05 6.37
CA VAL A 38 6.06 -0.43 5.00
C VAL A 38 7.48 -0.10 4.55
N ARG A 39 8.23 -1.11 4.13
CA ARG A 39 9.58 -0.96 3.57
C ARG A 39 9.56 -1.39 2.11
N VAL A 40 9.78 -0.43 1.21
CA VAL A 40 9.94 -0.73 -0.22
C VAL A 40 11.26 -1.45 -0.43
N LEU A 41 11.19 -2.63 -1.06
CA LEU A 41 12.34 -3.47 -1.37
C LEU A 41 12.84 -3.22 -2.79
N SER A 42 11.92 -3.11 -3.76
CA SER A 42 12.26 -2.77 -5.15
C SER A 42 11.09 -2.10 -5.86
N ILE A 43 11.42 -1.34 -6.91
CA ILE A 43 10.48 -0.78 -7.87
C ILE A 43 10.96 -1.18 -9.26
N SER A 44 10.13 -1.91 -9.98
CA SER A 44 10.40 -2.40 -11.32
C SER A 44 9.39 -1.79 -12.29
N ARG A 45 9.84 -0.87 -13.14
CA ARG A 45 8.99 -0.28 -14.17
C ARG A 45 8.65 -1.36 -15.20
N LEU A 46 7.35 -1.58 -15.44
CA LEU A 46 6.86 -2.55 -16.43
C LEU A 46 6.65 -1.90 -17.79
N ASN A 47 6.25 -0.63 -17.80
CA ASN A 47 6.14 0.23 -18.98
C ASN A 47 6.12 1.71 -18.53
N GLU A 48 5.85 2.65 -19.44
CA GLU A 48 5.87 4.10 -19.16
C GLU A 48 5.01 4.54 -17.96
N ASN A 49 3.91 3.84 -17.71
CA ASN A 49 2.88 4.25 -16.76
C ASN A 49 2.48 3.14 -15.76
N THR A 50 3.27 2.07 -15.70
CA THR A 50 3.01 0.91 -14.83
C THR A 50 4.30 0.43 -14.17
N ALA A 51 4.22 0.05 -12.89
CA ALA A 51 5.32 -0.54 -12.14
C ALA A 51 4.84 -1.64 -11.20
N ALA A 52 5.71 -2.63 -10.99
CA ALA A 52 5.64 -3.56 -9.89
C ALA A 52 6.48 -3.03 -8.72
N ILE A 53 5.93 -3.04 -7.51
CA ILE A 53 6.59 -2.58 -6.29
C ILE A 53 6.61 -3.73 -5.30
N ARG A 54 7.80 -4.25 -4.98
CA ARG A 54 7.96 -5.23 -3.91
C ARG A 54 8.20 -4.51 -2.61
N PHE A 55 7.49 -4.91 -1.57
CA PHE A 55 7.62 -4.30 -0.24
C PHE A 55 7.36 -5.30 0.86
N GLU A 56 7.93 -5.00 2.02
CA GLU A 56 7.68 -5.68 3.27
C GLU A 56 6.68 -4.84 4.09
N LYS A 57 5.67 -5.50 4.66
CA LYS A 57 4.70 -4.91 5.58
C LYS A 57 4.89 -5.52 6.97
N GLN A 58 5.34 -4.70 7.92
CA GLN A 58 5.51 -5.08 9.32
C GLN A 58 4.33 -4.58 10.15
N LEU A 59 3.62 -5.47 10.84
CA LEU A 59 2.70 -5.12 11.90
C LEU A 59 3.41 -5.25 13.24
N ARG A 60 3.57 -4.13 13.95
CA ARG A 60 4.13 -4.10 15.31
C ARG A 60 3.01 -3.87 16.31
N ASP A 61 2.94 -4.71 17.34
CA ASP A 61 2.06 -4.54 18.49
C ASP A 61 2.91 -4.15 19.70
N LYS A 62 2.70 -2.94 20.21
CA LYS A 62 3.48 -2.39 21.33
C LYS A 62 3.11 -3.05 22.66
N VAL A 63 1.86 -3.47 22.83
CA VAL A 63 1.36 -4.02 24.10
C VAL A 63 1.77 -5.48 24.22
N ALA A 64 1.60 -6.26 23.15
CA ALA A 64 2.00 -7.66 23.12
C ALA A 64 3.50 -7.86 22.87
N ASN A 65 4.23 -6.80 22.49
CA ASN A 65 5.63 -6.83 22.05
C ASN A 65 5.87 -7.86 20.93
N THR A 66 4.95 -7.93 19.96
CA THR A 66 5.03 -8.87 18.83
C THR A 66 5.22 -8.13 17.52
N GLN A 67 5.88 -8.78 16.57
CA GLN A 67 6.01 -8.31 15.19
C GLN A 67 5.58 -9.42 14.21
N GLN A 68 4.79 -9.04 13.20
CA GLN A 68 4.45 -9.89 12.06
C GLN A 68 4.94 -9.25 10.78
N VAL A 69 5.52 -10.04 9.88
CA VAL A 69 6.09 -9.60 8.62
C VAL A 69 5.37 -10.29 7.47
N ALA A 70 4.98 -9.53 6.45
CA ALA A 70 4.43 -10.06 5.21
C ALA A 70 5.15 -9.43 4.01
N TYR A 71 5.53 -10.25 3.04
CA TYR A 71 6.09 -9.80 1.77
C TYR A 71 4.98 -9.70 0.73
N GLN A 72 4.96 -8.57 0.02
CA GLN A 72 3.90 -8.25 -0.92
C GLN A 72 4.47 -7.61 -2.18
N GLU A 73 3.74 -7.76 -3.28
CA GLU A 73 3.98 -7.06 -4.53
C GLU A 73 2.72 -6.27 -4.89
N ALA A 74 2.90 -4.99 -5.23
CA ALA A 74 1.84 -4.14 -5.76
C ALA A 74 2.07 -3.87 -7.24
N ILE A 75 1.00 -3.97 -8.03
CA ILE A 75 0.96 -3.42 -9.39
C ILE A 75 0.29 -2.05 -9.32
N VAL A 76 1.01 -1.03 -9.79
CA VAL A 76 0.54 0.36 -9.79
C VAL A 76 0.53 0.87 -11.22
N LYS A 77 -0.60 1.42 -11.66
CA LYS A 77 -0.69 2.21 -12.90
C LYS A 77 -0.98 3.67 -12.57
N TRP A 78 -0.42 4.60 -13.33
CA TRP A 78 -0.60 6.03 -13.10
C TRP A 78 -0.72 6.83 -14.39
N HIS A 79 -1.08 8.10 -14.27
CA HIS A 79 -0.80 9.13 -15.28
C HIS A 79 -0.46 10.44 -14.58
N TYR A 80 0.04 11.40 -15.35
CA TYR A 80 0.16 12.78 -14.91
C TYR A 80 -1.01 13.58 -15.47
N GLN A 81 -1.64 14.41 -14.64
CA GLN A 81 -2.70 15.30 -15.06
C GLN A 81 -2.44 16.70 -14.52
N SER A 82 -2.28 17.66 -15.43
CA SER A 82 -2.28 19.07 -15.03
C SER A 82 -3.70 19.48 -14.70
N VAL A 83 -3.97 19.75 -13.44
CA VAL A 83 -5.24 20.31 -12.95
C VAL A 83 -4.99 21.70 -12.39
N LYS A 84 -5.98 22.60 -12.50
CA LYS A 84 -5.96 23.85 -11.73
C LYS A 84 -5.91 23.46 -10.25
N ALA A 85 -4.80 23.78 -9.61
CA ALA A 85 -4.52 23.44 -8.23
C ALA A 85 -4.10 24.71 -7.47
N THR A 86 -4.42 24.75 -6.18
CA THR A 86 -3.87 25.77 -5.28
C THR A 86 -2.39 25.50 -5.01
N GLN A 87 -1.64 26.50 -4.55
CA GLN A 87 -0.22 26.31 -4.22
C GLN A 87 -0.01 25.16 -3.22
N ILE A 88 -0.85 25.07 -2.18
CA ILE A 88 -0.79 23.98 -1.18
C ILE A 88 -0.97 22.60 -1.82
N GLN A 89 -1.80 22.48 -2.85
CA GLN A 89 -2.00 21.23 -3.57
C GLN A 89 -0.78 20.90 -4.46
N LEU A 90 -0.19 21.91 -5.11
CA LEU A 90 1.03 21.76 -5.91
C LEU A 90 2.24 21.39 -5.05
N ASP A 91 2.36 21.93 -3.83
CA ASP A 91 3.44 21.58 -2.90
C ASP A 91 3.44 20.09 -2.55
N ARG A 92 2.26 19.44 -2.56
CA ARG A 92 2.09 18.01 -2.28
C ARG A 92 2.18 17.14 -3.54
N ASN A 93 1.68 17.63 -4.68
CA ASN A 93 1.65 16.90 -5.94
C ASN A 93 1.98 17.82 -7.13
N PRO A 94 3.26 18.19 -7.32
CA PRO A 94 3.64 19.24 -8.27
C PRO A 94 3.42 18.86 -9.74
N LEU A 95 3.40 17.55 -10.04
CA LEU A 95 3.24 17.04 -11.40
C LEU A 95 1.84 16.47 -11.66
N GLY A 96 0.95 16.48 -10.66
CA GLY A 96 -0.37 15.86 -10.79
C GLY A 96 -0.32 14.35 -11.00
N PHE A 97 0.63 13.66 -10.35
CA PHE A 97 0.72 12.20 -10.35
C PHE A 97 -0.59 11.62 -9.78
N THR A 98 -1.25 10.76 -10.56
CA THR A 98 -2.53 10.16 -10.21
C THR A 98 -2.46 8.66 -10.43
N VAL A 99 -2.67 7.88 -9.36
CA VAL A 99 -2.79 6.43 -9.44
C VAL A 99 -4.17 6.07 -9.98
N THR A 100 -4.22 5.29 -11.05
CA THR A 100 -5.47 4.82 -11.67
C THR A 100 -5.75 3.35 -11.44
N TYR A 101 -4.75 2.62 -10.96
CA TYR A 101 -4.88 1.22 -10.62
C TYR A 101 -3.90 0.86 -9.53
N TYR A 102 -4.39 0.15 -8.52
CA TYR A 102 -3.58 -0.39 -7.44
C TYR A 102 -4.12 -1.78 -7.09
N GLN A 103 -3.27 -2.79 -7.14
CA GLN A 103 -3.60 -4.13 -6.65
C GLN A 103 -2.40 -4.71 -5.90
N VAL A 104 -2.66 -5.31 -4.74
CA VAL A 104 -1.65 -5.98 -3.92
C VAL A 104 -1.88 -7.49 -3.91
N THR A 105 -0.80 -8.25 -4.11
CA THR A 105 -0.77 -9.70 -3.97
C THR A 105 0.30 -10.12 -2.96
N PRO A 106 0.04 -11.15 -2.12
CA PRO A 106 1.07 -11.72 -1.27
C PRO A 106 2.16 -12.38 -2.13
N VAL A 107 3.41 -12.23 -1.72
CA VAL A 107 4.53 -12.99 -2.28
C VAL A 107 4.79 -14.16 -1.35
N ASN A 108 4.54 -15.37 -1.83
CA ASN A 108 4.97 -16.57 -1.12
C ASN A 108 6.47 -16.70 -1.33
N LEU A 109 7.24 -16.49 -0.26
CA LEU A 109 8.61 -16.96 -0.21
C LEU A 109 8.54 -18.46 0.09
N ASN A 110 8.30 -19.26 -0.94
CA ASN A 110 8.56 -20.69 -0.82
C ASN A 110 10.07 -20.80 -0.65
N GLU A 111 10.51 -21.40 0.46
CA GLU A 111 11.91 -21.76 0.69
C GLU A 111 12.40 -22.49 -0.56
N GLU A 112 13.34 -21.88 -1.30
CA GLU A 112 14.11 -22.62 -2.28
C GLU A 112 14.82 -23.73 -1.50
N ASN A 113 14.45 -24.97 -1.80
CA ASN A 113 15.10 -26.17 -1.28
C ASN A 113 16.62 -25.98 -1.36
N CYS A 114 17.29 -25.94 -0.21
CA CYS A 114 18.67 -26.40 -0.12
C CYS A 114 18.66 -27.89 -0.48
N HIS A 115 18.86 -28.21 -1.75
CA HIS A 115 19.34 -29.53 -2.15
C HIS A 115 20.86 -29.50 -2.15
N GLU A 116 21.39 -30.15 -1.11
CA GLU A 116 22.65 -30.91 -0.99
C GLU A 116 23.91 -30.43 -1.73
#